data_AF-A0A7S3UNK8-F1
#
_entry.id   AF-A0A7S3UNK8-F1
#
_cell.length_a   1.000
_cell.length_b   1.000
_cell.length_c   1.000
_cell.angle_alpha   90.00
_cell.angle_beta   90.00
_cell.angle_gamma   90.00
#
_symmetry.space_group_name_H-M   'P 1'
#
loop_
_entity.id
_entity.type
_entity.pdbx_description
1 polymer ?
#
loop_
_entity_poly.entity_id
_entity_poly.type
_entity_poly.pdbx_seq_one_letter_code
_entity_poly.pdbx_strand_id
1 'polypeptide(L)'
;KGKGLATELSLDQQVEVVATLCQAGTGASDLSSGGAANDPLFWPIHPTLERLYFQRRLRQGFDDMTWPMPDDAYKGVVFRSLNKKCYGHAQRDVMPYFFRMDDYMQTFGMFYTTGQFMQNIDPSSNQYAAPYVYDNYRWDHCAEEGLDFQDF
;
A
#
# COMPACT_ATOMS: atom_id res chain seq x y z
N LYS A 1 -12.29 -14.94 26.59
CA LYS A 1 -13.26 -15.81 25.88
C LYS A 1 -13.30 -15.34 24.43
N GLY A 2 -12.41 -15.86 23.59
CA GLY A 2 -12.39 -15.58 22.15
C GLY A 2 -12.22 -16.92 21.45
N LYS A 3 -13.28 -17.39 20.79
CA LYS A 3 -13.20 -18.53 19.89
C LYS A 3 -12.87 -17.95 18.53
N GLY A 4 -11.63 -18.15 18.08
CA GLY A 4 -11.20 -17.74 16.75
C GLY A 4 -12.07 -18.37 15.67
N LEU A 5 -12.24 -17.66 14.57
CA LEU A 5 -13.05 -17.98 13.38
C LEU A 5 -12.76 -19.34 12.70
N ALA A 6 -11.90 -20.20 13.25
CA ALA A 6 -11.42 -21.44 12.62
C ALA A 6 -11.77 -22.74 13.38
N THR A 7 -12.68 -22.69 14.35
CA THR A 7 -13.18 -23.87 15.09
C THR A 7 -14.69 -23.68 15.27
N GLU A 8 -15.61 -24.22 14.48
CA GLU A 8 -15.75 -25.57 13.95
C GLU A 8 -16.64 -25.50 12.69
N LEU A 9 -16.07 -25.53 11.48
CA LEU A 9 -16.90 -25.75 10.28
C LEU A 9 -17.19 -27.25 10.17
N SER A 10 -18.44 -27.62 9.91
CA SER A 10 -18.78 -29.01 9.58
C SER A 10 -18.05 -29.45 8.31
N LEU A 11 -17.90 -30.76 8.08
CA LEU A 11 -17.25 -31.26 6.87
C LEU A 11 -17.92 -30.71 5.61
N ASP A 12 -19.24 -30.61 5.60
CA ASP A 12 -20.01 -30.06 4.48
C ASP A 12 -19.71 -28.57 4.27
N GLN A 13 -19.59 -27.79 5.35
CA GLN A 13 -19.20 -26.39 5.27
C GLN A 13 -17.75 -26.20 4.82
N GLN A 14 -16.83 -27.08 5.23
CA GLN A 14 -15.45 -27.05 4.74
C GLN A 14 -15.40 -27.36 3.24
N VAL A 15 -16.15 -28.36 2.79
CA VAL A 15 -16.27 -28.72 1.37
C VAL A 15 -16.92 -27.58 0.58
N GLU A 16 -17.93 -26.92 1.13
CA GLU A 16 -18.60 -25.79 0.50
C GLU A 16 -17.70 -24.55 0.42
N VAL A 17 -16.91 -24.25 1.47
CA VAL A 17 -15.91 -23.16 1.43
C VAL A 17 -14.84 -23.46 0.41
N VAL A 18 -14.31 -24.68 0.38
CA VAL A 18 -13.31 -25.11 -0.62
C VAL A 18 -13.90 -25.11 -2.03
N ALA A 19 -15.10 -25.62 -2.22
CA ALA A 19 -15.80 -25.61 -3.50
C ALA A 19 -16.07 -24.17 -3.96
N THR A 20 -16.50 -23.29 -3.06
CA THR A 20 -16.69 -21.87 -3.32
C THR A 20 -15.38 -21.22 -3.72
N LEU A 21 -14.28 -21.44 -2.99
CA LEU A 21 -12.96 -20.89 -3.35
C LEU A 21 -12.47 -21.41 -4.71
N CYS A 22 -12.69 -22.69 -5.01
CA CYS A 22 -12.32 -23.31 -6.28
C CYS A 22 -13.23 -22.92 -7.45
N GLN A 23 -14.50 -22.59 -7.20
CA GLN A 23 -15.50 -22.21 -8.22
C GLN A 23 -15.70 -20.70 -8.35
N ALA A 24 -15.27 -19.89 -7.38
CA ALA A 24 -15.35 -18.43 -7.39
C ALA A 24 -14.49 -17.77 -8.49
N GLY A 25 -13.96 -18.54 -9.43
CA GLY A 25 -13.15 -18.00 -10.51
C GLY A 25 -11.87 -17.38 -9.99
N THR A 26 -11.16 -18.02 -9.05
CA THR A 26 -9.80 -17.64 -8.64
C THR A 26 -8.75 -17.94 -9.73
N GLY A 27 -9.16 -18.11 -11.00
CA GLY A 27 -8.27 -17.91 -12.12
C GLY A 27 -7.96 -16.43 -12.14
N ALA A 28 -6.75 -16.05 -11.71
CA ALA A 28 -6.24 -14.69 -11.64
C ALA A 28 -7.29 -13.60 -11.95
N SER A 29 -8.12 -13.23 -10.97
CA SER A 29 -9.09 -12.14 -11.14
C SER A 29 -8.35 -10.86 -11.50
N ASP A 30 -9.05 -9.86 -12.06
CA ASP A 30 -8.41 -8.62 -12.49
C ASP A 30 -7.53 -8.02 -11.39
N LEU A 31 -7.99 -8.01 -10.13
CA LEU A 31 -7.24 -7.59 -8.93
C LEU A 31 -5.89 -8.27 -8.71
N SER A 32 -5.71 -9.49 -9.21
CA SER A 32 -4.47 -10.29 -9.06
C SER A 32 -3.55 -10.22 -10.29
N SER A 33 -3.91 -9.38 -11.28
CA SER A 33 -3.21 -9.25 -12.55
C SER A 33 -2.74 -7.81 -12.79
N GLY A 34 -2.05 -7.56 -13.90
CA GLY A 34 -1.76 -6.20 -14.36
C GLY A 34 -3.01 -5.37 -14.70
N GLY A 35 -4.18 -6.00 -14.78
CA GLY A 35 -5.49 -5.36 -14.98
C GLY A 35 -6.17 -4.93 -13.69
N ALA A 36 -5.52 -5.01 -12.52
CA ALA A 36 -6.15 -4.76 -11.22
C ALA A 36 -6.93 -3.45 -11.13
N ALA A 37 -6.43 -2.37 -11.75
CA ALA A 37 -7.08 -1.07 -11.76
C ALA A 37 -8.44 -1.03 -12.51
N ASN A 38 -8.77 -2.07 -13.29
CA ASN A 38 -10.07 -2.21 -13.94
C ASN A 38 -11.16 -2.73 -12.99
N ASP A 39 -10.77 -3.40 -11.90
CA ASP A 39 -11.72 -3.81 -10.86
C ASP A 39 -12.04 -2.60 -9.97
N PRO A 40 -13.33 -2.21 -9.82
CA PRO A 40 -13.72 -1.10 -8.96
C PRO A 40 -13.23 -1.22 -7.51
N LEU A 41 -12.99 -2.44 -7.00
CA LEU A 41 -12.47 -2.68 -5.65
C LEU A 41 -11.01 -2.24 -5.48
N PHE A 42 -10.24 -2.08 -6.57
CA PHE A 42 -8.88 -1.56 -6.51
C PHE A 42 -8.82 -0.19 -5.81
N TRP A 43 -9.72 0.71 -6.21
CA TRP A 43 -9.71 2.11 -5.79
C TRP A 43 -10.06 2.35 -4.31
N PRO A 44 -10.97 1.61 -3.64
CA PRO A 44 -11.15 1.70 -2.19
C PRO A 44 -10.12 0.88 -1.38
N ILE A 45 -9.52 -0.17 -1.97
CA ILE A 45 -8.48 -0.97 -1.28
C ILE A 45 -7.18 -0.16 -1.14
N HIS A 46 -6.72 0.51 -2.20
CA HIS A 46 -5.42 1.21 -2.19
C HIS A 46 -5.29 2.35 -1.16
N PRO A 47 -6.31 3.20 -0.92
CA PRO A 47 -6.31 4.16 0.18
C PRO A 47 -6.19 3.52 1.56
N THR A 48 -6.62 2.26 1.74
CA THR A 48 -6.44 1.56 3.01
C THR A 48 -4.95 1.30 3.30
N LEU A 49 -4.16 0.97 2.27
CA LEU A 49 -2.71 0.82 2.40
C LEU A 49 -2.02 2.15 2.68
N GLU A 50 -2.44 3.22 2.01
CA GLU A 50 -1.92 4.56 2.28
C GLU A 50 -2.26 5.03 3.70
N ARG A 51 -3.48 4.75 4.19
CA ARG A 51 -3.88 5.06 5.57
C ARG A 51 -2.97 4.37 6.59
N LEU A 52 -2.62 3.11 6.36
CA LEU A 52 -1.64 2.39 7.18
C LEU A 52 -0.24 3.02 7.11
N TYR A 53 0.20 3.41 5.91
CA TYR A 53 1.46 4.15 5.74
C TYR A 53 1.47 5.46 6.53
N PHE A 54 0.42 6.27 6.44
CA PHE A 54 0.27 7.53 7.18
C PHE A 54 0.34 7.28 8.68
N GLN A 55 -0.38 6.27 9.18
CA GLN A 55 -0.34 5.92 10.59
C GLN A 55 1.08 5.58 11.06
N ARG A 56 1.79 4.73 10.29
CA ARG A 56 3.15 4.32 10.62
C ARG A 56 4.11 5.50 10.63
N ARG A 57 3.99 6.43 9.67
CA ARG A 57 4.78 7.68 9.60
C ARG A 57 4.54 8.59 10.81
N LEU A 58 3.28 8.79 11.21
CA LEU A 58 2.91 9.72 12.28
C LEU A 58 3.25 9.23 13.68
N ARG A 59 3.22 7.91 13.92
CA ARG A 59 3.43 7.34 15.27
C ARG A 59 4.89 7.06 15.58
N GLN A 60 5.48 6.17 14.80
CA GLN A 60 6.79 5.59 15.11
C GLN A 60 7.83 5.90 14.04
N GLY A 61 7.43 6.14 12.77
CA GLY A 61 8.34 6.29 11.62
C GLY A 61 9.11 5.01 11.28
N PHE A 62 9.41 4.76 10.01
CA PHE A 62 10.16 3.56 9.64
C PHE A 62 11.62 3.67 10.08
N ASP A 63 12.22 2.55 10.51
CA ASP A 63 13.61 2.49 10.96
C ASP A 63 14.59 2.90 9.87
N ASP A 64 14.26 2.60 8.62
CA ASP A 64 15.00 2.99 7.42
C ASP A 64 14.04 3.47 6.33
N MET A 65 14.30 4.68 5.84
CA MET A 65 13.59 5.31 4.72
C MET A 65 14.55 5.64 3.57
N THR A 66 15.76 5.10 3.61
CA THR A 66 16.77 5.30 2.58
C THR A 66 16.26 4.72 1.27
N TRP A 67 16.03 5.61 0.30
CA TRP A 67 15.62 5.23 -1.05
C TRP A 67 16.83 5.25 -1.99
N PRO A 68 17.07 4.19 -2.78
CA PRO A 68 18.14 4.19 -3.79
C PRO A 68 18.11 5.39 -4.74
N MET A 69 19.26 6.01 -4.96
CA MET A 69 19.45 7.03 -6.00
C MET A 69 19.48 6.38 -7.40
N PRO A 70 19.32 7.14 -8.50
CA PRO A 70 19.23 6.58 -9.87
C PRO A 70 20.44 5.75 -10.30
N ASP A 71 21.63 6.12 -9.82
CA ASP A 71 22.87 5.37 -10.03
C ASP A 71 22.92 4.05 -9.24
N ASP A 72 22.04 3.87 -8.26
CA ASP A 72 21.91 2.66 -7.43
C ASP A 72 20.65 1.84 -7.72
N ALA A 73 19.57 2.46 -8.21
CA ALA A 73 18.33 1.78 -8.57
C ALA A 73 18.49 0.82 -9.75
N TYR A 74 19.33 1.19 -10.73
CA TYR A 74 19.68 0.30 -11.85
C TYR A 74 20.65 -0.84 -11.45
N LYS A 75 21.27 -0.75 -10.25
CA LYS A 75 22.17 -1.81 -9.76
C LYS A 75 21.42 -2.98 -9.11
N GLY A 76 20.10 -2.84 -8.94
CA GLY A 76 19.23 -3.79 -8.30
C GLY A 76 19.47 -3.80 -6.79
N VAL A 77 18.49 -3.36 -6.01
CA VAL A 77 18.54 -3.58 -4.56
C VAL A 77 18.42 -5.08 -4.36
N VAL A 78 19.46 -5.69 -3.78
CA VAL A 78 19.37 -7.08 -3.34
C VAL A 78 18.51 -7.07 -2.09
N PHE A 79 17.21 -7.39 -2.24
CA PHE A 79 16.40 -7.73 -1.09
C PHE A 79 17.04 -8.95 -0.44
N ARG A 80 17.68 -8.74 0.72
CA ARG A 80 18.52 -9.72 1.41
C ARG A 80 17.78 -11.04 1.69
N SER A 81 16.45 -10.99 1.81
CA SER A 81 15.59 -12.16 2.02
C SER A 81 15.37 -13.02 0.76
N LEU A 82 15.59 -12.49 -0.45
CA LEU A 82 15.29 -13.18 -1.70
C LEU A 82 16.52 -13.55 -2.53
N ASN A 83 17.72 -13.04 -2.18
CA ASN A 83 18.97 -13.18 -2.96
C ASN A 83 18.78 -12.85 -4.46
N LYS A 84 17.81 -11.98 -4.77
CA LYS A 84 17.47 -11.53 -6.13
C LYS A 84 17.65 -10.02 -6.18
N LYS A 85 18.17 -9.55 -7.31
CA LYS A 85 18.15 -8.13 -7.66
C LYS A 85 16.73 -7.75 -8.04
N CYS A 86 16.06 -6.98 -7.20
CA CYS A 86 14.80 -6.37 -7.57
C CYS A 86 15.12 -5.07 -8.31
N TYR A 87 14.66 -4.98 -9.56
CA TYR A 87 14.63 -3.71 -10.29
C TYR A 87 13.37 -2.97 -9.84
N GLY A 88 13.56 -1.77 -9.32
CA GLY A 88 12.48 -0.91 -8.83
C GLY A 88 12.74 0.54 -9.21
N HIS A 89 11.81 1.42 -8.84
CA HIS A 89 11.94 2.84 -9.12
C HIS A 89 12.99 3.50 -8.23
N ALA A 90 13.82 4.34 -8.82
CA ALA A 90 14.77 5.18 -8.10
C ALA A 90 14.09 6.37 -7.46
N GLN A 91 14.75 6.99 -6.47
CA GLN A 91 14.24 8.20 -5.84
C GLN A 91 14.05 9.35 -6.85
N ARG A 92 14.88 9.45 -7.89
CA ARG A 92 14.75 10.50 -8.92
C ARG A 92 14.10 10.03 -10.22
N ASP A 93 13.50 8.84 -10.23
CA ASP A 93 12.69 8.42 -11.37
C ASP A 93 11.49 9.36 -11.48
N VAL A 94 11.20 9.78 -12.70
CA VAL A 94 10.08 10.68 -12.98
C VAL A 94 8.79 9.86 -13.02
N MET A 95 7.79 10.29 -12.25
CA MET A 95 6.48 9.64 -12.27
C MET A 95 5.72 9.99 -13.55
N PRO A 96 4.94 9.04 -14.12
CA PRO A 96 4.22 9.25 -15.38
C PRO A 96 2.94 10.10 -15.22
N TYR A 97 2.69 10.63 -14.03
CA TYR A 97 1.45 11.35 -13.71
C TYR A 97 1.75 12.81 -13.37
N PHE A 98 0.92 13.70 -13.91
CA PHE A 98 0.86 15.09 -13.53
C PHE A 98 -0.42 15.28 -12.69
N PHE A 99 -0.27 15.50 -11.39
CA PHE A 99 -1.39 15.82 -10.51
C PHE A 99 -0.99 16.97 -9.57
N ARG A 100 -2.00 17.73 -9.14
CA ARG A 100 -1.80 18.95 -8.36
C ARG A 100 -1.56 18.59 -6.89
N MET A 101 -0.29 18.58 -6.48
CA MET A 101 0.10 18.56 -5.06
C MET A 101 0.56 19.95 -4.64
N ASP A 102 1.44 20.57 -5.41
CA ASP A 102 1.87 21.96 -5.20
C ASP A 102 1.68 22.86 -6.45
N ASP A 103 1.63 24.17 -6.21
CA ASP A 103 1.41 25.18 -7.27
C ASP A 103 2.67 25.37 -8.15
N TYR A 104 3.86 24.98 -7.69
CA TYR A 104 5.12 25.17 -8.41
C TYR A 104 5.22 24.19 -9.59
N MET A 105 5.00 22.91 -9.34
CA MET A 105 5.08 21.87 -10.38
C MET A 105 3.98 22.04 -11.43
N GLN A 106 2.82 22.56 -11.03
CA GLN A 106 1.75 22.94 -11.95
C GLN A 106 2.18 24.08 -12.89
N THR A 107 2.79 25.14 -12.35
CA THR A 107 3.14 26.34 -13.12
C THR A 107 4.11 26.03 -14.26
N PHE A 108 4.97 25.04 -14.07
CA PHE A 108 6.00 24.66 -15.05
C PHE A 108 5.70 23.36 -15.80
N GLY A 109 4.54 22.74 -15.57
CA GLY A 109 4.17 21.46 -16.22
C GLY A 109 5.17 20.33 -15.95
N MET A 110 5.76 20.32 -14.75
CA MET A 110 6.81 19.36 -14.38
C MET A 110 6.21 18.12 -13.73
N PHE A 111 6.84 16.97 -13.98
CA PHE A 111 6.51 15.72 -13.31
C PHE A 111 7.29 15.58 -12.01
N TYR A 112 6.64 15.06 -10.98
CA TYR A 112 7.31 14.75 -9.71
C TYR A 112 8.27 13.58 -9.91
N THR A 113 9.42 13.64 -9.26
CA THR A 113 10.20 12.43 -9.01
C THR A 113 9.52 11.59 -7.93
N THR A 114 9.80 10.29 -7.90
CA THR A 114 9.27 9.40 -6.86
C THR A 114 9.59 9.92 -5.45
N GLY A 115 10.79 10.43 -5.21
CA GLY A 115 11.19 10.99 -3.93
C GLY A 115 10.42 12.26 -3.55
N GLN A 116 10.16 13.15 -4.51
CA GLN A 116 9.34 14.33 -4.27
C GLN A 116 7.91 13.93 -3.91
N PHE A 117 7.31 13.03 -4.70
CA PHE A 117 5.95 12.54 -4.41
C PHE A 117 5.85 11.96 -3.00
N MET A 118 6.80 11.12 -2.60
CA MET A 118 6.82 10.50 -1.27
C MET A 118 6.95 11.53 -0.13
N GLN A 119 7.69 12.62 -0.34
CA GLN A 119 7.74 13.75 0.60
C GLN A 119 6.43 14.53 0.64
N ASN A 120 5.72 14.64 -0.50
CA ASN A 120 4.47 15.37 -0.60
C ASN A 120 3.26 14.62 -0.02
N ILE A 121 3.28 13.29 0.01
CA ILE A 121 2.22 12.48 0.63
C ILE A 121 2.52 12.11 2.09
N ASP A 122 3.72 12.37 2.58
CA ASP A 122 4.07 12.04 3.96
C ASP A 122 3.51 13.08 4.95
N PRO A 123 2.54 12.73 5.81
CA PRO A 123 1.89 13.68 6.72
C PRO A 123 2.83 14.20 7.82
N SER A 124 4.00 13.59 8.02
CA SER A 124 5.03 14.08 8.95
C SER A 124 6.03 15.05 8.31
N SER A 125 5.98 15.21 6.99
CA SER A 125 6.89 16.06 6.21
C SER A 125 6.46 17.52 6.24
N ASN A 126 7.42 18.44 6.28
CA ASN A 126 7.16 19.87 6.06
C ASN A 126 6.91 20.22 4.58
N GLN A 127 7.05 19.27 3.66
CA GLN A 127 6.65 19.37 2.25
C GLN A 127 5.30 18.67 1.96
N TYR A 128 4.56 18.26 2.99
CA TYR A 128 3.25 17.65 2.80
C TYR A 128 2.33 18.54 1.97
N ALA A 129 1.78 17.99 0.89
CA ALA A 129 1.04 18.71 -0.13
C ALA A 129 -0.15 17.91 -0.67
N ALA A 130 -0.47 16.75 -0.10
CA ALA A 130 -1.69 16.03 -0.44
C ALA A 130 -2.92 16.85 -0.01
N PRO A 131 -3.98 16.95 -0.85
CA PRO A 131 -5.14 17.78 -0.58
C PRO A 131 -6.19 17.11 0.34
N TYR A 132 -5.81 16.06 1.06
CA TYR A 132 -6.70 15.27 1.92
C TYR A 132 -5.94 14.75 3.13
N VAL A 133 -6.64 14.45 4.21
CA VAL A 133 -6.13 13.70 5.37
C VAL A 133 -7.11 12.58 5.71
N TYR A 134 -6.65 11.57 6.43
CA TYR A 134 -7.52 10.53 6.95
C TYR A 134 -8.18 10.98 8.25
N ASP A 135 -9.49 10.77 8.37
CA ASP A 135 -10.28 11.11 9.57
C ASP A 135 -9.78 10.39 10.83
N ASN A 136 -9.51 9.09 10.71
CA ASN A 136 -8.98 8.27 11.78
C ASN A 136 -8.16 7.10 11.22
N TYR A 137 -7.43 6.43 12.12
CA TYR A 137 -6.62 5.26 11.81
C TYR A 137 -7.16 4.00 12.49
N ARG A 138 -8.48 3.93 12.72
CA ARG A 138 -9.13 2.82 13.42
C ARG A 138 -9.71 1.81 12.43
N TRP A 139 -9.58 0.54 12.77
CA TRP A 139 -10.25 -0.58 12.11
C TRP A 139 -11.03 -1.35 13.17
N ASP A 140 -12.19 -0.83 13.58
CA ASP A 140 -12.94 -1.38 14.71
C ASP A 140 -13.28 -2.87 14.49
N HIS A 141 -13.60 -3.27 13.27
CA HIS A 141 -13.82 -4.68 12.91
C HIS A 141 -12.57 -5.57 13.06
N CYS A 142 -11.35 -5.02 12.93
CA CYS A 142 -10.12 -5.75 13.22
C CYS A 142 -9.83 -5.79 14.72
N ALA A 143 -10.11 -4.69 15.43
CA ALA A 143 -9.94 -4.61 16.88
C ALA A 143 -10.85 -5.61 17.62
N GLU A 144 -12.08 -5.83 17.12
CA GLU A 144 -13.00 -6.86 17.61
C GLU A 144 -12.42 -8.28 17.51
N GLU A 145 -11.57 -8.53 16.51
CA GLU A 145 -10.83 -9.79 16.31
C GLU A 145 -9.48 -9.82 17.06
N GLY A 146 -9.18 -8.81 17.88
CA GLY A 146 -7.93 -8.69 18.63
C GLY A 146 -6.74 -8.20 17.81
N LEU A 147 -6.98 -7.66 16.61
CA LEU A 147 -5.98 -7.05 15.74
C LEU A 147 -6.17 -5.52 15.75
N ASP A 148 -5.73 -4.86 16.83
CA ASP A 148 -5.80 -3.41 16.91
C ASP A 148 -4.56 -2.76 16.27
N PHE A 149 -4.80 -2.00 15.19
CA PHE A 149 -3.74 -1.31 14.50
C PHE A 149 -3.24 -0.05 15.23
N GLN A 150 -3.89 0.37 16.30
CA GLN A 150 -3.48 1.54 17.09
C GLN A 150 -2.16 1.32 17.85
N ASP A 151 -1.77 0.08 18.11
CA ASP A 151 -0.58 -0.27 18.88
C ASP A 151 0.71 -0.34 18.04
N PHE A 152 0.61 -0.20 16.71
CA PHE A 152 1.76 -0.15 15.78
C PHE A 152 2.35 1.25 15.58
#